data_AF-T0KHC0-F1
#
_entry.id   AF-T0KHC0-F1
#
_cell.length_a   1.000
_cell.length_b   1.000
_cell.length_c   1.000
_cell.angle_alpha   90.00
_cell.angle_beta   90.00
_cell.angle_gamma   90.00
#
_symmetry.space_group_name_H-M   'P 1'
#
loop_
_entity.id
_entity.type
_entity.pdbx_description
1 polymer ?
#
loop_
_entity_poly.entity_id
_entity_poly.type
_entity_poly.pdbx_seq_one_letter_code
_entity_poly.pdbx_strand_id
1 'polypeptide(L)'
;MHSYRLYRDAIRPIHKNCIMLMQYPTLELPPQIKGTEDDDPLMGFSPHWYDGITLMTKRWNRVWNVDVVGVLRGRYWHEALSVKVGETAIRNCFKDQLASLRQEGIDRMGKHPCVMTEFGIPYDMGDKKAYKTGDYTDQSLALDANYFGAEGSGMEGHCLWVYVAKNTHQHGDLWNGEDLSVFSLDDKTLPMSPLPRSPEPRQSAENPRTSISRDVPDETKVTPDNLQKTITNPSISTEPTKDPTITNAPGLRAAEAFVRPSPVVVSGDVLQYGFDLRSCTFNLRLKAAAPPSDPAPTVVFLPEFHFPQDNCQVEVSSGKWAISMDDDEGPLVQKLKWWHGDGEQTLKVSGLVRQHNVAEGSEEDMGYLEQCQKNYANCSVM
;
A
#
# COMPACT_ATOMS: atom_id res chain seq x y z
N MET A 1 -1.22 -23.45 23.44
CA MET A 1 -2.68 -23.43 23.68
C MET A 1 -3.10 -23.04 25.08
N HIS A 2 -2.42 -23.46 26.17
CA HIS A 2 -2.86 -23.13 27.54
C HIS A 2 -3.16 -21.64 27.77
N SER A 3 -2.23 -20.74 27.45
CA SER A 3 -2.44 -19.29 27.60
C SER A 3 -3.62 -18.77 26.77
N TYR A 4 -3.74 -19.23 25.51
CA TYR A 4 -4.85 -18.85 24.63
C TYR A 4 -6.21 -19.18 25.24
N ARG A 5 -6.37 -20.39 25.81
CA ARG A 5 -7.62 -20.81 26.47
C ARG A 5 -7.96 -19.90 27.64
N LEU A 6 -6.97 -19.53 28.47
CA LEU A 6 -7.18 -18.61 29.60
C LEU A 6 -7.73 -17.25 29.13
N TYR A 7 -7.16 -16.67 28.07
CA TYR A 7 -7.67 -15.41 27.50
C TYR A 7 -9.05 -15.57 26.89
N ARG A 8 -9.29 -16.64 26.13
CA ARG A 8 -10.58 -16.92 25.49
C ARG A 8 -11.68 -17.05 26.54
N ASP A 9 -11.46 -17.87 27.55
CA ASP A 9 -12.46 -18.18 28.57
C ASP A 9 -12.73 -16.98 29.50
N ALA A 10 -11.78 -16.04 29.62
CA ALA A 10 -11.98 -14.78 30.32
C ALA A 10 -12.75 -13.73 29.48
N ILE A 11 -12.48 -13.64 28.17
CA ILE A 11 -13.05 -12.59 27.30
C ILE A 11 -14.43 -13.00 26.77
N ARG A 12 -14.59 -14.25 26.31
CA ARG A 12 -15.79 -14.74 25.62
C ARG A 12 -17.11 -14.58 26.41
N PRO A 13 -17.14 -14.70 27.76
CA PRO A 13 -18.34 -14.41 28.54
C PRO A 13 -18.79 -12.94 28.47
N ILE A 14 -17.86 -12.01 28.27
CA ILE A 14 -18.10 -10.56 28.24
C ILE A 14 -18.34 -10.08 26.80
N HIS A 15 -17.51 -10.51 25.86
CA HIS A 15 -17.61 -10.19 24.45
C HIS A 15 -17.76 -11.48 23.62
N LYS A 16 -19.00 -11.95 23.50
CA LYS A 16 -19.32 -13.24 22.85
C LYS A 16 -18.77 -13.35 21.42
N ASN A 17 -18.86 -12.26 20.66
CA ASN A 17 -18.47 -12.22 19.25
C ASN A 17 -17.05 -11.68 19.00
N CYS A 18 -16.15 -11.65 20.00
CA CYS A 18 -14.81 -11.11 19.78
C CYS A 18 -14.03 -12.00 18.80
N ILE A 19 -13.36 -11.40 17.81
CA ILE A 19 -12.40 -12.14 17.00
C ILE A 19 -11.09 -12.17 17.79
N MET A 20 -10.56 -13.36 18.05
CA MET A 20 -9.33 -13.54 18.81
C MET A 20 -8.17 -13.88 17.86
N LEU A 21 -7.18 -12.99 17.77
CA LEU A 21 -5.98 -13.21 16.98
C LEU A 21 -5.00 -14.13 17.73
N MET A 22 -4.65 -15.26 17.13
CA MET A 22 -3.74 -16.26 17.68
C MET A 22 -2.37 -16.11 17.03
N GLN A 23 -1.45 -15.51 17.77
CA GLN A 23 -0.03 -15.47 17.42
C GLN A 23 0.70 -16.72 17.90
N TYR A 24 1.69 -17.13 17.13
CA TYR A 24 2.64 -18.18 17.44
C TYR A 24 4.05 -17.67 17.17
N PRO A 25 5.11 -18.32 17.71
CA PRO A 25 6.47 -17.83 17.53
C PRO A 25 6.82 -17.62 16.05
N THR A 26 7.56 -16.54 15.76
CA THR A 26 7.88 -16.11 14.40
C THR A 26 8.54 -17.23 13.60
N LEU A 27 8.01 -17.48 12.40
CA LEU A 27 8.43 -18.56 11.48
C LEU A 27 8.31 -20.00 12.00
N GLU A 28 7.82 -20.23 13.22
CA GLU A 28 7.49 -21.59 13.69
C GLU A 28 6.20 -22.11 13.05
N LEU A 29 5.98 -23.42 13.15
CA LEU A 29 4.71 -23.99 12.72
C LEU A 29 3.59 -23.61 13.70
N PRO A 30 2.39 -23.25 13.20
CA PRO A 30 1.24 -23.02 14.07
C PRO A 30 0.86 -24.29 14.86
N PRO A 31 0.17 -24.16 16.00
CA PRO A 31 -0.28 -25.31 16.77
C PRO A 31 -1.26 -26.17 15.96
N GLN A 32 -1.20 -27.49 16.15
CA GLN A 32 -2.07 -28.43 15.47
C GLN A 32 -3.38 -28.59 16.26
N ILE A 33 -4.37 -27.76 15.94
CA ILE A 33 -5.66 -27.66 16.66
C ILE A 33 -6.88 -27.86 15.77
N LYS A 34 -6.72 -27.97 14.45
CA LYS A 34 -7.82 -28.21 13.50
C LYS A 34 -8.67 -29.41 13.92
N GLY A 35 -9.99 -29.20 14.00
CA GLY A 35 -10.97 -30.21 14.40
C GLY A 35 -10.98 -30.57 15.90
N THR A 36 -10.19 -29.88 16.73
CA THR A 36 -10.21 -30.04 18.19
C THR A 36 -11.14 -29.00 18.84
N GLU A 37 -11.32 -29.07 20.16
CA GLU A 37 -12.07 -28.05 20.93
C GLU A 37 -11.44 -26.64 20.88
N ASP A 38 -10.17 -26.55 20.49
CA ASP A 38 -9.44 -25.29 20.33
C ASP A 38 -9.60 -24.66 18.94
N ASP A 39 -10.21 -25.36 17.99
CA ASP A 39 -10.57 -24.86 16.65
C ASP A 39 -11.76 -23.88 16.79
N ASP A 40 -11.49 -22.70 17.37
CA ASP A 40 -12.49 -21.69 17.69
C ASP A 40 -12.95 -20.97 16.41
N PRO A 41 -14.26 -20.99 16.08
CA PRO A 41 -14.79 -20.36 14.86
C PRO A 41 -14.65 -18.83 14.84
N LEU A 42 -14.33 -18.20 15.97
CA LEU A 42 -14.07 -16.76 16.10
C LEU A 42 -12.57 -16.48 16.34
N MET A 43 -11.71 -17.31 15.78
CA MET A 43 -10.26 -17.13 15.74
C MET A 43 -9.83 -16.55 14.38
N GLY A 44 -8.78 -15.73 14.39
CA GLY A 44 -7.91 -15.52 13.23
C GLY A 44 -6.50 -15.90 13.62
N PHE A 45 -5.72 -16.50 12.73
CA PHE A 45 -4.29 -16.73 13.00
C PHE A 45 -3.46 -15.60 12.41
N SER A 46 -2.39 -15.24 13.13
CA SER A 46 -1.68 -14.00 12.86
C SER A 46 -0.16 -14.22 12.86
N PRO A 47 0.42 -14.60 11.70
CA PRO A 47 1.88 -14.71 11.57
C PRO A 47 2.54 -13.33 11.51
N HIS A 48 3.82 -13.29 11.88
CA HIS A 48 4.72 -12.17 11.59
C HIS A 48 5.72 -12.61 10.53
N TRP A 49 6.17 -11.68 9.69
CA TRP A 49 7.19 -11.97 8.70
C TRP A 49 8.06 -10.75 8.41
N TYR A 50 9.38 -10.97 8.36
CA TYR A 50 10.35 -9.98 7.92
C TYR A 50 11.33 -10.65 6.96
N ASP A 51 11.82 -9.90 5.98
CA ASP A 51 13.02 -10.30 5.25
C ASP A 51 14.23 -10.25 6.20
N GLY A 52 14.61 -11.42 6.73
CA GLY A 52 15.68 -11.53 7.71
C GLY A 52 17.02 -10.99 7.21
N ILE A 53 17.34 -11.11 5.91
CA ILE A 53 18.60 -10.59 5.38
C ILE A 53 18.61 -9.07 5.45
N THR A 54 17.55 -8.42 4.96
CA THR A 54 17.43 -6.96 5.00
C THR A 54 17.39 -6.44 6.44
N LEU A 55 16.64 -7.10 7.33
CA LEU A 55 16.52 -6.70 8.72
C LEU A 55 17.86 -6.81 9.48
N MET A 56 18.59 -7.91 9.33
CA MET A 56 19.86 -8.12 10.02
C MET A 56 21.00 -7.25 9.46
N THR A 57 21.06 -7.10 8.14
CA THR A 57 22.18 -6.37 7.49
C THR A 57 21.92 -4.88 7.34
N LYS A 58 20.66 -4.43 7.54
CA LYS A 58 20.19 -3.08 7.24
C LYS A 58 20.57 -2.63 5.83
N ARG A 59 20.47 -3.55 4.87
CA ARG A 59 20.77 -3.31 3.45
C ARG A 59 19.79 -4.09 2.57
N TRP A 60 19.21 -3.40 1.59
CA TRP A 60 18.41 -4.04 0.57
C TRP A 60 19.31 -4.69 -0.49
N ASN A 61 19.15 -5.99 -0.71
CA ASN A 61 19.90 -6.72 -1.74
C ASN A 61 19.01 -7.06 -2.93
N ARG A 62 19.29 -6.41 -4.06
CA ARG A 62 18.54 -6.58 -5.32
C ARG A 62 18.95 -7.80 -6.14
N VAL A 63 20.10 -8.39 -5.81
CA VAL A 63 20.74 -9.43 -6.60
C VAL A 63 20.29 -10.81 -6.12
N TRP A 64 20.22 -11.03 -4.82
CA TRP A 64 19.81 -12.31 -4.27
C TRP A 64 19.15 -12.19 -2.89
N ASN A 65 18.33 -13.18 -2.57
CA ASN A 65 17.75 -13.40 -1.24
C ASN A 65 17.61 -14.93 -1.00
N VAL A 66 17.03 -15.34 0.13
CA VAL A 66 16.91 -16.73 0.58
C VAL A 66 15.47 -17.04 0.95
N ASP A 67 14.98 -18.21 0.54
CA ASP A 67 13.71 -18.78 1.02
C ASP A 67 13.87 -19.35 2.43
N VAL A 68 13.82 -18.46 3.44
CA VAL A 68 14.03 -18.81 4.86
C VAL A 68 12.97 -19.79 5.35
N VAL A 69 11.68 -19.55 5.04
CA VAL A 69 10.60 -20.48 5.41
C VAL A 69 10.87 -21.85 4.79
N GLY A 70 11.23 -21.92 3.51
CA GLY A 70 11.53 -23.19 2.86
C GLY A 70 12.72 -23.94 3.48
N VAL A 71 13.77 -23.22 3.91
CA VAL A 71 14.87 -23.81 4.68
C VAL A 71 14.39 -24.36 6.01
N LEU A 72 13.64 -23.58 6.80
CA LEU A 72 13.10 -23.99 8.09
C LEU A 72 12.12 -25.18 8.00
N ARG A 73 11.48 -25.36 6.84
CA ARG A 73 10.59 -26.50 6.55
C ARG A 73 11.30 -27.68 5.88
N GLY A 74 12.61 -27.63 5.67
CA GLY A 74 13.38 -28.70 5.04
C GLY A 74 13.00 -28.96 3.57
N ARG A 75 12.55 -27.94 2.83
CA ARG A 75 12.13 -28.07 1.42
C ARG A 75 13.29 -28.28 0.45
N TYR A 76 14.51 -28.07 0.91
CA TYR A 76 15.73 -28.12 0.10
C TYR A 76 16.65 -29.22 0.61
N TRP A 77 17.21 -30.02 -0.32
CA TRP A 77 18.20 -31.05 0.05
C TRP A 77 19.56 -30.45 0.42
N HIS A 78 19.82 -29.20 0.02
CA HIS A 78 21.02 -28.42 0.35
C HIS A 78 20.66 -26.92 0.39
N GLU A 79 21.19 -26.16 1.37
CA GLU A 79 20.72 -24.78 1.62
C GLU A 79 20.96 -23.85 0.42
N ALA A 80 22.02 -24.07 -0.36
CA ALA A 80 22.32 -23.27 -1.56
C ALA A 80 21.16 -23.19 -2.57
N LEU A 81 20.25 -24.17 -2.58
CA LEU A 81 19.09 -24.17 -3.48
C LEU A 81 17.93 -23.28 -3.01
N SER A 82 18.01 -22.79 -1.79
CA SER A 82 17.06 -21.79 -1.26
C SER A 82 17.37 -20.38 -1.75
N VAL A 83 18.55 -20.15 -2.34
CA VAL A 83 18.95 -18.84 -2.89
C VAL A 83 18.11 -18.50 -4.12
N LYS A 84 17.55 -17.29 -4.12
CA LYS A 84 16.74 -16.73 -5.20
C LYS A 84 17.49 -15.56 -5.80
N VAL A 85 17.77 -15.62 -7.10
CA VAL A 85 18.60 -14.63 -7.81
C VAL A 85 17.73 -13.77 -8.72
N GLY A 86 17.88 -12.46 -8.60
CA GLY A 86 17.15 -11.44 -9.35
C GLY A 86 15.88 -10.96 -8.66
N GLU A 87 15.57 -9.67 -8.85
CA GLU A 87 14.47 -8.97 -8.17
C GLU A 87 13.12 -9.70 -8.32
N THR A 88 12.80 -10.22 -9.52
CA THR A 88 11.58 -11.01 -9.75
C THR A 88 11.54 -12.29 -8.92
N ALA A 89 12.66 -13.00 -8.80
CA ALA A 89 12.73 -14.23 -8.01
C ALA A 89 12.63 -13.94 -6.51
N ILE A 90 13.24 -12.83 -6.04
CA ILE A 90 13.15 -12.37 -4.65
C ILE A 90 11.71 -12.01 -4.28
N ARG A 91 11.02 -11.24 -5.12
CA ARG A 91 9.63 -10.84 -4.90
C ARG A 91 8.68 -12.04 -4.87
N ASN A 92 8.82 -12.96 -5.80
CA ASN A 92 8.05 -14.20 -5.79
C ASN A 92 8.39 -15.08 -4.59
N CYS A 93 9.64 -15.10 -4.14
CA CYS A 93 10.02 -15.78 -2.90
C CYS A 93 9.26 -15.23 -1.69
N PHE A 94 9.17 -13.91 -1.54
CA PHE A 94 8.42 -13.30 -0.43
C PHE A 94 6.95 -13.69 -0.49
N LYS A 95 6.33 -13.60 -1.67
CA LYS A 95 4.97 -14.07 -1.91
C LYS A 95 4.77 -15.54 -1.51
N ASP A 96 5.65 -16.43 -1.96
CA ASP A 96 5.54 -17.87 -1.72
C ASP A 96 5.77 -18.25 -0.25
N GLN A 97 6.68 -17.54 0.43
CA GLN A 97 6.90 -17.68 1.87
C GLN A 97 5.64 -17.27 2.66
N LEU A 98 5.05 -16.13 2.34
CA LEU A 98 3.83 -15.65 2.99
C LEU A 98 2.62 -16.55 2.70
N ALA A 99 2.45 -16.97 1.44
CA ALA A 99 1.42 -17.94 1.07
C ALA A 99 1.60 -19.28 1.83
N SER A 100 2.85 -19.69 2.08
CA SER A 100 3.14 -20.87 2.89
C SER A 100 2.69 -20.70 4.34
N LEU A 101 2.96 -19.56 4.98
CA LEU A 101 2.51 -19.29 6.34
C LEU A 101 0.99 -19.32 6.45
N ARG A 102 0.29 -18.75 5.46
CA ARG A 102 -1.18 -18.82 5.38
C ARG A 102 -1.66 -20.28 5.27
N GLN A 103 -1.07 -21.06 4.37
CA GLN A 103 -1.48 -22.44 4.15
C GLN A 103 -1.21 -23.32 5.39
N GLU A 104 -0.08 -23.12 6.07
CA GLU A 104 0.26 -23.81 7.31
C GLU A 104 -0.78 -23.56 8.41
N GLY A 105 -1.29 -22.33 8.52
CA GLY A 105 -2.40 -21.99 9.42
C GLY A 105 -3.70 -22.73 9.05
N ILE A 106 -4.08 -22.74 7.77
CA ILE A 106 -5.27 -23.46 7.29
C ILE A 106 -5.18 -24.98 7.57
N ASP A 107 -4.00 -25.55 7.36
CA ASP A 107 -3.77 -26.98 7.50
C ASP A 107 -3.79 -27.40 8.97
N ARG A 108 -3.21 -26.59 9.86
CA ARG A 108 -3.00 -26.94 11.26
C ARG A 108 -4.06 -26.42 12.21
N MET A 109 -4.71 -25.29 11.88
CA MET A 109 -5.64 -24.60 12.78
C MET A 109 -7.08 -24.59 12.29
N GLY A 110 -7.34 -24.93 11.02
CA GLY A 110 -8.69 -24.86 10.44
C GLY A 110 -8.86 -23.67 9.50
N LYS A 111 -10.04 -23.57 8.87
CA LYS A 111 -10.33 -22.51 7.90
C LYS A 111 -10.71 -21.21 8.64
N HIS A 112 -9.69 -20.45 9.01
CA HIS A 112 -9.82 -19.15 9.69
C HIS A 112 -9.15 -18.04 8.89
N PRO A 113 -9.51 -16.76 9.11
CA PRO A 113 -8.80 -15.63 8.54
C PRO A 113 -7.32 -15.61 8.94
N CYS A 114 -6.45 -15.30 7.98
CA CYS A 114 -5.03 -15.04 8.20
C CYS A 114 -4.76 -13.54 8.10
N VAL A 115 -4.32 -12.94 9.19
CA VAL A 115 -3.92 -11.52 9.21
C VAL A 115 -2.46 -11.44 9.61
N MET A 116 -1.58 -11.04 8.70
CA MET A 116 -0.16 -10.83 9.04
C MET A 116 -0.03 -9.57 9.90
N THR A 117 0.13 -9.74 11.21
CA THR A 117 0.07 -8.60 12.14
C THR A 117 1.34 -7.77 12.18
N GLU A 118 2.45 -8.26 11.65
CA GLU A 118 3.71 -7.51 11.57
C GLU A 118 4.53 -7.91 10.34
N PHE A 119 4.96 -6.90 9.59
CA PHE A 119 6.04 -6.95 8.60
C PHE A 119 6.63 -5.56 8.42
N GLY A 120 7.77 -5.41 7.75
CA GLY A 120 8.36 -4.09 7.49
C GLY A 120 9.83 -4.13 7.11
N ILE A 121 10.44 -2.96 7.12
CA ILE A 121 11.86 -2.75 6.80
C ILE A 121 12.49 -1.76 7.79
N PRO A 122 13.80 -1.86 8.05
CA PRO A 122 14.53 -0.76 8.70
C PRO A 122 14.60 0.44 7.74
N TYR A 123 14.36 1.65 8.23
CA TYR A 123 14.57 2.90 7.48
C TYR A 123 16.00 3.41 7.60
N ASP A 124 16.73 3.00 8.63
CA ASP A 124 18.13 3.39 8.87
C ASP A 124 19.14 2.59 8.03
N MET A 125 18.68 2.00 6.92
CA MET A 125 19.49 1.25 5.97
C MET A 125 20.66 2.03 5.40
N GLY A 126 21.71 1.29 5.06
CA GLY A 126 22.90 1.86 4.41
C GLY A 126 23.57 2.93 5.26
N ASP A 127 23.70 2.68 6.56
CA ASP A 127 24.31 3.60 7.53
C ASP A 127 23.62 4.98 7.54
N LYS A 128 22.28 4.99 7.50
CA LYS A 128 21.44 6.20 7.48
C LYS A 128 21.70 7.11 6.28
N LYS A 129 22.11 6.56 5.12
CA LYS A 129 22.39 7.34 3.90
C LYS A 129 21.22 8.25 3.52
N ALA A 130 20.00 7.71 3.48
CA ALA A 130 18.80 8.42 3.06
C ALA A 130 18.55 9.71 3.88
N TYR A 131 18.94 9.73 5.15
CA TYR A 131 18.70 10.87 6.05
C TYR A 131 19.57 12.08 5.69
N LYS A 132 20.67 11.83 4.97
CA LYS A 132 21.61 12.84 4.47
C LYS A 132 21.39 13.20 3.01
N THR A 133 20.58 12.45 2.28
CA THR A 133 20.44 12.61 0.83
C THR A 133 19.01 12.84 0.38
N GLY A 134 18.02 12.53 1.22
CA GLY A 134 16.62 12.45 0.85
C GLY A 134 16.28 11.28 -0.08
N ASP A 135 17.28 10.49 -0.48
CA ASP A 135 17.13 9.36 -1.41
C ASP A 135 16.81 8.07 -0.63
N TYR A 136 15.52 7.72 -0.61
CA TYR A 136 14.98 6.53 0.03
C TYR A 136 14.84 5.34 -0.94
N THR A 137 15.55 5.34 -2.08
CA THR A 137 15.40 4.29 -3.11
C THR A 137 15.49 2.86 -2.57
N ASP A 138 16.44 2.57 -1.68
CA ASP A 138 16.60 1.23 -1.11
C ASP A 138 15.42 0.85 -0.20
N GLN A 139 14.92 1.80 0.60
CA GLN A 139 13.75 1.66 1.45
C GLN A 139 12.49 1.42 0.61
N SER A 140 12.27 2.23 -0.42
CA SER A 140 11.11 2.11 -1.30
C SER A 140 11.09 0.78 -2.05
N LEU A 141 12.24 0.31 -2.54
CA LEU A 141 12.34 -0.97 -3.24
C LEU A 141 12.16 -2.17 -2.30
N ALA A 142 12.76 -2.12 -1.11
CA ALA A 142 12.61 -3.18 -0.12
C ALA A 142 11.15 -3.28 0.35
N LEU A 143 10.52 -2.13 0.66
CA LEU A 143 9.14 -2.09 1.12
C LEU A 143 8.15 -2.49 0.01
N ASP A 144 8.37 -2.06 -1.22
CA ASP A 144 7.54 -2.49 -2.36
C ASP A 144 7.67 -4.01 -2.62
N ALA A 145 8.84 -4.61 -2.42
CA ALA A 145 9.00 -6.07 -2.49
C ALA A 145 8.25 -6.78 -1.36
N ASN A 146 8.27 -6.24 -0.14
CA ASN A 146 7.49 -6.73 1.00
C ASN A 146 5.98 -6.70 0.68
N TYR A 147 5.47 -5.56 0.21
CA TYR A 147 4.05 -5.42 -0.16
C TYR A 147 3.64 -6.33 -1.32
N PHE A 148 4.48 -6.51 -2.34
CA PHE A 148 4.21 -7.49 -3.39
C PHE A 148 4.01 -8.90 -2.83
N GLY A 149 4.82 -9.28 -1.84
CA GLY A 149 4.64 -10.54 -1.13
C GLY A 149 3.30 -10.58 -0.39
N ALA A 150 3.01 -9.56 0.42
CA ALA A 150 1.81 -9.49 1.24
C ALA A 150 0.52 -9.52 0.40
N GLU A 151 0.41 -8.65 -0.60
CA GLU A 151 -0.73 -8.54 -1.51
C GLU A 151 -0.92 -9.83 -2.34
N GLY A 152 0.19 -10.45 -2.75
CA GLY A 152 0.17 -11.68 -3.54
C GLY A 152 -0.07 -12.96 -2.74
N SER A 153 0.04 -12.92 -1.41
CA SER A 153 0.02 -14.13 -0.56
C SER A 153 -1.36 -14.78 -0.42
N GLY A 154 -2.43 -14.02 -0.70
CA GLY A 154 -3.81 -14.42 -0.45
C GLY A 154 -4.24 -14.30 1.02
N MET A 155 -3.42 -13.70 1.89
CA MET A 155 -3.83 -13.35 3.26
C MET A 155 -4.95 -12.31 3.26
N GLU A 156 -5.85 -12.43 4.23
CA GLU A 156 -7.03 -11.57 4.37
C GLU A 156 -6.68 -10.17 4.90
N GLY A 157 -5.50 -10.01 5.52
CA GLY A 157 -5.01 -8.70 5.94
C GLY A 157 -3.52 -8.69 6.30
N HIS A 158 -2.95 -7.50 6.38
CA HIS A 158 -1.57 -7.29 6.81
C HIS A 158 -1.41 -5.93 7.51
N CYS A 159 -0.46 -5.84 8.43
CA CYS A 159 -0.17 -4.64 9.22
C CYS A 159 1.32 -4.31 9.18
N LEU A 160 1.66 -3.14 8.62
CA LEU A 160 3.04 -2.65 8.55
C LEU A 160 3.49 -2.15 9.93
N TRP A 161 4.63 -2.67 10.38
CA TRP A 161 5.33 -2.19 11.55
C TRP A 161 6.26 -1.04 11.14
N VAL A 162 6.12 0.18 11.63
CA VAL A 162 5.14 0.70 12.61
C VAL A 162 4.91 2.20 12.37
N TYR A 163 3.92 2.81 13.02
CA TYR A 163 3.81 4.27 13.13
C TYR A 163 4.25 4.74 14.52
N VAL A 164 5.30 5.55 14.60
CA VAL A 164 5.75 6.17 15.86
C VAL A 164 5.80 7.69 15.71
N ALA A 165 4.84 8.38 16.34
CA ALA A 165 4.66 9.82 16.25
C ALA A 165 5.85 10.68 16.73
N LYS A 166 6.80 10.09 17.46
CA LYS A 166 8.00 10.77 18.00
C LYS A 166 9.31 10.31 17.35
N ASN A 167 9.23 9.54 16.26
CA ASN A 167 10.40 9.05 15.55
C ASN A 167 11.22 10.21 14.97
N THR A 168 12.54 10.09 15.04
CA THR A 168 13.50 11.03 14.43
C THR A 168 14.63 10.27 13.76
N HIS A 169 15.33 10.87 12.80
CA HIS A 169 16.53 10.29 12.17
C HIS A 169 17.63 9.96 13.20
N GLN A 170 17.69 10.76 14.27
CA GLN A 170 18.69 10.59 15.33
C GLN A 170 18.40 9.34 16.18
N HIS A 171 17.16 9.21 16.67
CA HIS A 171 16.81 8.24 17.72
C HIS A 171 16.01 7.03 17.22
N GLY A 172 15.59 7.05 15.96
CA GLY A 172 14.71 6.03 15.38
C GLY A 172 13.37 5.98 16.11
N ASP A 173 12.82 4.78 16.22
CA ASP A 173 11.46 4.55 16.72
C ASP A 173 11.38 4.46 18.25
N LEU A 174 12.49 4.79 18.94
CA LEU A 174 12.65 4.78 20.39
C LEU A 174 12.57 3.37 21.00
N TRP A 175 12.69 2.33 20.17
CA TRP A 175 12.65 0.94 20.59
C TRP A 175 13.94 0.21 20.18
N ASN A 176 14.69 -0.32 21.15
CA ASN A 176 15.91 -1.11 20.92
C ASN A 176 16.98 -0.51 19.98
N GLY A 177 16.95 0.80 19.71
CA GLY A 177 17.85 1.45 18.75
C GLY A 177 17.51 1.13 17.29
N GLU A 178 16.29 0.67 17.03
CA GLU A 178 15.75 0.38 15.72
C GLU A 178 15.14 1.65 15.09
N ASP A 179 14.83 1.55 13.80
CA ASP A 179 14.07 2.57 13.10
C ASP A 179 13.21 1.91 12.01
N LEU A 180 12.05 1.37 12.39
CA LEU A 180 11.08 0.77 11.47
C LEU A 180 9.87 1.68 11.22
N SER A 181 9.83 2.86 11.84
CA SER A 181 8.67 3.75 11.74
C SER A 181 8.51 4.30 10.33
N VAL A 182 7.30 4.22 9.76
CA VAL A 182 6.92 4.86 8.49
C VAL A 182 6.85 6.39 8.57
N PHE A 183 6.93 6.93 9.78
CA PHE A 183 6.90 8.36 10.06
C PHE A 183 8.19 8.81 10.74
N SER A 184 8.63 10.02 10.44
CA SER A 184 9.70 10.74 11.14
C SER A 184 9.37 12.23 11.15
N LEU A 185 9.73 12.92 12.24
CA LEU A 185 9.60 14.38 12.32
C LEU A 185 10.55 15.13 11.38
N ASP A 186 11.58 14.43 10.88
CA ASP A 186 12.63 14.99 10.02
C ASP A 186 12.35 14.79 8.51
N ASP A 187 11.25 14.12 8.15
CA ASP A 187 10.87 13.82 6.77
C ASP A 187 9.64 14.62 6.31
N LYS A 188 9.49 14.81 5.01
CA LYS A 188 8.31 15.44 4.39
C LYS A 188 7.18 14.43 4.20
N THR A 189 5.96 14.96 4.07
CA THR A 189 4.79 14.18 3.63
C THR A 189 4.70 14.19 2.10
N LEU A 190 3.94 13.23 1.54
CA LEU A 190 3.66 13.23 0.10
C LEU A 190 3.02 14.55 -0.33
N PRO A 191 3.44 15.13 -1.47
CA PRO A 191 2.84 16.36 -1.97
C PRO A 191 1.37 16.11 -2.32
N MET A 192 0.51 17.02 -1.89
CA MET A 192 -0.89 17.06 -2.34
C MET A 192 -0.99 17.83 -3.66
N SER A 193 -1.97 17.47 -4.49
CA SER A 193 -2.27 18.24 -5.70
C SER A 193 -2.56 19.70 -5.34
N PRO A 194 -1.96 20.68 -6.03
CA PRO A 194 -2.26 22.09 -5.81
C PRO A 194 -3.60 22.50 -6.44
N LEU A 195 -4.20 21.63 -7.28
CA LEU A 195 -5.50 21.89 -7.88
C LEU A 195 -6.60 21.73 -6.82
N PRO A 196 -7.62 22.60 -6.83
CA PRO A 196 -8.78 22.42 -5.97
C PRO A 196 -9.40 21.04 -6.23
N ARG A 197 -9.63 20.29 -5.16
CA ARG A 197 -10.35 19.01 -5.24
C ARG A 197 -11.73 19.31 -5.85
N SER A 198 -12.05 18.67 -6.98
CA SER A 198 -13.40 18.76 -7.52
C SER A 198 -14.35 18.10 -6.52
N PRO A 199 -15.40 18.79 -6.05
CA PRO A 199 -16.40 18.17 -5.20
C PRO A 199 -17.23 17.13 -5.96
N GLU A 200 -17.24 17.20 -7.30
CA GLU A 200 -18.04 16.32 -8.14
C GLU A 200 -17.35 14.95 -8.33
N PRO A 201 -18.03 13.83 -8.02
CA PRO A 201 -17.49 12.49 -8.22
C PRO A 201 -17.30 12.18 -9.71
N ARG A 202 -16.16 11.56 -10.06
CA ARG A 202 -15.91 11.06 -11.43
C ARG A 202 -16.54 9.69 -11.56
N GLN A 203 -17.48 9.54 -12.48
CA GLN A 203 -18.22 8.29 -12.66
C GLN A 203 -18.06 7.77 -14.08
N SER A 204 -18.15 6.44 -14.25
CA SER A 204 -18.35 5.84 -15.58
C SER A 204 -19.69 6.29 -16.17
N ALA A 205 -19.71 6.67 -17.44
CA ALA A 205 -20.97 6.94 -18.14
C ALA A 205 -21.89 5.71 -18.07
N GLU A 206 -23.10 5.88 -17.52
CA GLU A 206 -24.17 4.90 -17.73
C GLU A 206 -24.53 4.92 -19.22
N ASN A 207 -24.46 3.78 -19.92
CA ASN A 207 -24.82 3.68 -21.34
C ASN A 207 -26.14 4.43 -21.65
N PRO A 208 -26.12 5.60 -22.32
CA PRO A 208 -27.35 6.27 -22.70
C PRO A 208 -27.57 6.03 -24.19
N ARG A 209 -28.48 5.10 -24.51
CA ARG A 209 -29.28 5.26 -25.73
C ARG A 209 -30.20 6.46 -25.51
N THR A 210 -29.77 7.64 -25.93
CA THR A 210 -30.54 8.65 -26.69
C THR A 210 -29.81 10.00 -26.69
N SER A 211 -29.75 10.59 -27.88
CA SER A 211 -29.29 11.94 -28.21
C SER A 211 -30.05 13.06 -27.48
N ILE A 212 -29.37 14.18 -27.15
CA ILE A 212 -29.59 15.54 -27.70
C ILE A 212 -28.78 16.63 -26.95
N SER A 213 -28.37 17.62 -27.75
CA SER A 213 -27.89 19.01 -27.55
C SER A 213 -26.66 19.33 -26.70
N ARG A 214 -25.68 19.90 -27.42
CA ARG A 214 -24.62 20.79 -26.94
C ARG A 214 -25.23 22.05 -26.33
N ASP A 215 -24.77 22.42 -25.15
CA ASP A 215 -24.70 23.80 -24.68
C ASP A 215 -23.31 24.01 -24.06
N VAL A 216 -22.60 25.03 -24.54
CA VAL A 216 -21.28 25.45 -24.05
C VAL A 216 -21.49 26.71 -23.21
N PRO A 217 -21.20 26.73 -21.90
CA PRO A 217 -21.11 27.97 -21.16
C PRO A 217 -19.71 28.56 -21.29
N ASP A 218 -19.69 29.82 -21.74
CA ASP A 218 -18.57 30.75 -21.76
C ASP A 218 -18.35 31.32 -20.35
N GLU A 219 -17.23 31.00 -19.70
CA GLU A 219 -16.79 31.66 -18.47
C GLU A 219 -15.29 31.98 -18.48
N THR A 220 -14.88 32.93 -19.33
CA THR A 220 -13.73 33.79 -19.02
C THR A 220 -14.22 35.09 -18.39
N LYS A 221 -14.41 35.13 -17.07
CA LYS A 221 -14.56 36.38 -16.31
C LYS A 221 -13.61 36.41 -15.12
N VAL A 222 -12.52 37.15 -15.30
CA VAL A 222 -11.54 37.46 -14.25
C VAL A 222 -12.10 38.57 -13.37
N THR A 223 -12.25 38.31 -12.07
CA THR A 223 -12.61 39.32 -11.06
C THR A 223 -11.39 39.72 -10.21
N PRO A 224 -11.34 40.96 -9.65
CA PRO A 224 -10.19 41.47 -8.90
C PRO A 224 -9.83 40.64 -7.65
N ASP A 225 -10.78 39.90 -7.09
CA ASP A 225 -10.59 39.07 -5.90
C ASP A 225 -9.70 37.84 -6.16
N ASN A 226 -9.62 37.38 -7.41
CA ASN A 226 -8.72 36.28 -7.81
C ASN A 226 -7.27 36.74 -8.04
N LEU A 227 -7.03 38.04 -8.24
CA LEU A 227 -5.68 38.61 -8.43
C LEU A 227 -4.97 38.88 -7.11
N GLN A 228 -5.70 39.19 -6.03
CA GLN A 228 -5.09 39.49 -4.73
C GLN A 228 -4.64 38.24 -3.96
N LYS A 229 -5.19 37.05 -4.25
CA LYS A 229 -4.73 35.78 -3.67
C LYS A 229 -3.43 35.24 -4.28
N THR A 230 -2.99 35.78 -5.42
CA THR A 230 -1.75 35.37 -6.12
C THR A 230 -0.54 36.23 -5.74
N ILE A 231 -0.71 37.28 -4.91
CA ILE A 231 0.34 38.26 -4.58
C ILE A 231 0.77 38.19 -3.10
N THR A 232 0.62 37.04 -2.45
CA THR A 232 1.24 36.79 -1.13
C THR A 232 2.05 35.50 -1.15
N ASN A 233 3.12 35.50 -1.94
CA ASN A 233 4.25 34.61 -1.68
C ASN A 233 5.15 35.24 -0.60
N PRO A 234 5.61 34.48 0.40
CA PRO A 234 6.66 34.94 1.29
C PRO A 234 7.99 35.04 0.52
N SER A 235 8.70 36.14 0.74
CA SER A 235 10.02 36.45 0.19
C SER A 235 11.01 35.29 0.35
N ILE A 236 11.57 34.85 -0.78
CA ILE A 236 12.80 34.06 -0.85
C ILE A 236 13.96 34.97 -0.46
N SER A 237 14.53 34.74 0.71
CA SER A 237 15.85 35.25 1.09
C SER A 237 16.87 34.15 0.81
N THR A 238 17.71 34.38 -0.19
CA THR A 238 18.92 33.59 -0.46
C THR A 238 20.09 34.13 0.35
N GLU A 239 20.66 33.29 1.19
CA GLU A 239 22.00 33.44 1.78
C GLU A 239 22.77 32.10 1.60
N PRO A 240 24.12 32.13 1.51
CA PRO A 240 24.87 31.23 0.63
C PRO A 240 25.43 29.95 1.29
N THR A 241 25.55 28.91 0.44
CA THR A 241 26.47 27.76 0.43
C THR A 241 26.97 27.21 1.78
N LYS A 242 26.47 26.02 2.14
CA LYS A 242 27.15 25.09 3.06
C LYS A 242 27.46 23.78 2.34
N ASP A 243 28.71 23.35 2.49
CA ASP A 243 29.34 22.07 2.16
C ASP A 243 28.43 20.96 1.56
N PRO A 244 28.68 20.48 0.32
CA PRO A 244 27.83 19.47 -0.35
C PRO A 244 27.89 18.06 0.27
N THR A 245 28.59 17.87 1.39
CA THR A 245 28.78 16.55 2.01
C THR A 245 27.87 16.28 3.21
N ILE A 246 27.11 17.26 3.71
CA ILE A 246 26.14 17.07 4.82
C ILE A 246 24.97 18.04 4.66
N THR A 247 24.04 17.77 3.76
CA THR A 247 22.70 18.36 3.84
C THR A 247 21.80 17.35 4.51
N ASN A 248 21.21 17.67 5.67
CA ASN A 248 20.06 16.91 6.17
C ASN A 248 18.89 17.24 5.22
N ALA A 249 18.83 16.52 4.08
CA ALA A 249 17.82 16.72 3.06
C ALA A 249 16.58 15.88 3.44
N PRO A 250 15.47 16.51 3.83
CA PRO A 250 14.27 15.79 4.21
C PRO A 250 13.68 15.07 2.99
N GLY A 251 13.54 13.75 3.07
CA GLY A 251 12.93 12.92 2.02
C GLY A 251 11.49 12.55 2.34
N LEU A 252 10.91 11.61 1.58
CA LEU A 252 9.53 11.16 1.74
C LEU A 252 9.39 9.87 2.55
N ARG A 253 10.50 9.33 3.07
CA ARG A 253 10.51 8.12 3.89
C ARG A 253 9.80 6.93 3.21
N ALA A 254 10.03 6.76 1.91
CA ALA A 254 9.38 5.72 1.10
C ALA A 254 7.84 5.73 1.14
N ALA A 255 7.20 6.88 1.38
CA ALA A 255 5.75 7.00 1.45
C ALA A 255 5.04 6.52 0.18
N GLU A 256 5.65 6.68 -1.00
CA GLU A 256 5.14 6.13 -2.25
C GLU A 256 5.03 4.60 -2.26
N ALA A 257 5.80 3.91 -1.41
CA ALA A 257 5.79 2.46 -1.36
C ALA A 257 4.74 1.90 -0.40
N PHE A 258 4.35 2.64 0.66
CA PHE A 258 3.34 2.20 1.63
C PHE A 258 1.97 2.86 1.51
N VAL A 259 1.86 4.00 0.81
CA VAL A 259 0.56 4.62 0.49
C VAL A 259 -0.02 3.93 -0.74
N ARG A 260 -0.62 2.76 -0.54
CA ARG A 260 -1.03 1.85 -1.64
C ARG A 260 -2.55 1.73 -1.77
N PRO A 261 -3.06 1.48 -2.99
CA PRO A 261 -4.47 1.15 -3.18
C PRO A 261 -4.80 -0.22 -2.59
N SER A 262 -5.92 -0.31 -1.88
CA SER A 262 -6.30 -1.53 -1.15
C SER A 262 -7.81 -1.74 -1.17
N PRO A 263 -8.30 -2.98 -1.40
CA PRO A 263 -9.70 -3.30 -1.17
C PRO A 263 -10.03 -3.11 0.32
N VAL A 264 -11.00 -2.25 0.63
CA VAL A 264 -11.46 -1.98 2.01
C VAL A 264 -12.66 -2.85 2.34
N VAL A 265 -13.62 -2.89 1.42
CA VAL A 265 -14.82 -3.74 1.50
C VAL A 265 -15.07 -4.34 0.13
N VAL A 266 -15.31 -5.64 0.05
CA VAL A 266 -15.54 -6.33 -1.22
C VAL A 266 -16.87 -7.09 -1.15
N SER A 267 -17.73 -6.87 -2.14
CA SER A 267 -18.99 -7.61 -2.28
C SER A 267 -18.74 -8.94 -3.01
N GLY A 268 -18.11 -9.89 -2.32
CA GLY A 268 -17.72 -11.19 -2.86
C GLY A 268 -16.39 -11.68 -2.28
N ASP A 269 -15.91 -12.79 -2.81
CA ASP A 269 -14.63 -13.39 -2.41
C ASP A 269 -13.49 -12.78 -3.22
N VAL A 270 -12.49 -12.19 -2.57
CA VAL A 270 -11.26 -11.73 -3.23
C VAL A 270 -10.46 -12.95 -3.70
N LEU A 271 -10.20 -13.03 -5.01
CA LEU A 271 -9.37 -14.08 -5.60
C LEU A 271 -7.91 -13.67 -5.64
N GLN A 272 -7.65 -12.41 -6.00
CA GLN A 272 -6.31 -11.84 -6.09
C GLN A 272 -6.41 -10.32 -6.12
N TYR A 273 -5.44 -9.63 -5.53
CA TYR A 273 -5.22 -8.21 -5.79
C TYR A 273 -3.73 -7.89 -5.75
N GLY A 274 -3.36 -6.68 -6.15
CA GLY A 274 -2.00 -6.19 -5.99
C GLY A 274 -1.77 -4.86 -6.69
N PHE A 275 -0.79 -4.12 -6.18
CA PHE A 275 -0.33 -2.85 -6.73
C PHE A 275 1.09 -3.01 -7.27
N ASP A 276 1.30 -2.63 -8.52
CA ASP A 276 2.61 -2.50 -9.11
C ASP A 276 3.02 -1.03 -9.06
N LEU A 277 3.94 -0.68 -8.15
CA LEU A 277 4.41 0.69 -7.95
C LEU A 277 5.12 1.24 -9.19
N ARG A 278 5.89 0.40 -9.90
CA ARG A 278 6.71 0.81 -11.05
C ARG A 278 5.85 1.25 -12.23
N SER A 279 4.77 0.51 -12.50
CA SER A 279 3.81 0.81 -13.57
C SER A 279 2.58 1.57 -13.08
N CYS A 280 2.54 1.91 -11.79
CA CYS A 280 1.41 2.55 -11.11
C CYS A 280 0.07 1.91 -11.48
N THR A 281 -0.03 0.58 -11.37
CA THR A 281 -1.23 -0.17 -11.76
C THR A 281 -1.72 -1.04 -10.61
N PHE A 282 -2.98 -0.87 -10.25
CA PHE A 282 -3.69 -1.69 -9.29
C PHE A 282 -4.61 -2.68 -10.01
N ASN A 283 -4.62 -3.93 -9.56
CA ASN A 283 -5.53 -4.96 -10.07
C ASN A 283 -6.28 -5.61 -8.91
N LEU A 284 -7.56 -5.88 -9.10
CA LEU A 284 -8.42 -6.67 -8.21
C LEU A 284 -9.22 -7.68 -9.04
N ARG A 285 -9.18 -8.94 -8.63
CA ARG A 285 -10.04 -10.03 -9.10
C ARG A 285 -10.87 -10.54 -7.93
N LEU A 286 -12.16 -10.67 -8.15
CA LEU A 286 -13.10 -11.18 -7.16
C LEU A 286 -14.10 -12.15 -7.79
N LYS A 287 -14.78 -12.92 -6.95
CA LYS A 287 -15.94 -13.74 -7.33
C LYS A 287 -17.14 -13.33 -6.50
N ALA A 288 -18.18 -12.86 -7.17
CA ALA A 288 -19.43 -12.45 -6.52
C ALA A 288 -20.53 -13.48 -6.78
N ALA A 289 -21.29 -13.83 -5.74
CA ALA A 289 -22.46 -14.71 -5.90
C ALA A 289 -23.67 -13.99 -6.51
N ALA A 290 -23.74 -12.67 -6.33
CA ALA A 290 -24.76 -11.78 -6.88
C ALA A 290 -24.16 -10.36 -7.04
N PRO A 291 -24.75 -9.49 -7.86
CA PRO A 291 -24.36 -8.08 -7.92
C PRO A 291 -24.54 -7.38 -6.55
N PRO A 292 -23.68 -6.41 -6.20
CA PRO A 292 -23.83 -5.63 -4.98
C PRO A 292 -25.09 -4.75 -5.05
N SER A 293 -25.76 -4.59 -3.91
CA SER A 293 -26.82 -3.58 -3.78
C SER A 293 -26.25 -2.17 -3.85
N ASP A 294 -27.04 -1.20 -4.29
CA ASP A 294 -26.66 0.21 -4.37
C ASP A 294 -25.93 0.77 -3.12
N PRO A 295 -26.38 0.53 -1.86
CA PRO A 295 -25.69 1.06 -0.68
C PRO A 295 -24.44 0.29 -0.26
N ALA A 296 -24.13 -0.86 -0.88
CA ALA A 296 -23.03 -1.73 -0.49
C ALA A 296 -22.17 -2.16 -1.70
N PRO A 297 -21.57 -1.20 -2.42
CA PRO A 297 -20.62 -1.52 -3.49
C PRO A 297 -19.34 -2.14 -2.95
N THR A 298 -18.53 -2.70 -3.85
CA THR A 298 -17.10 -2.93 -3.56
C THR A 298 -16.40 -1.58 -3.44
N VAL A 299 -15.61 -1.39 -2.39
CA VAL A 299 -14.92 -0.14 -2.05
C VAL A 299 -13.41 -0.39 -1.98
N VAL A 300 -12.67 0.40 -2.75
CA VAL A 300 -11.21 0.38 -2.80
C VAL A 300 -10.70 1.75 -2.32
N PHE A 301 -9.80 1.75 -1.34
CA PHE A 301 -9.01 2.93 -1.03
C PHE A 301 -8.08 3.19 -2.22
N LEU A 302 -8.11 4.41 -2.75
CA LEU A 302 -7.41 4.74 -3.99
C LEU A 302 -6.59 6.03 -3.78
N PRO A 303 -5.30 5.94 -3.39
CA PRO A 303 -4.52 7.11 -3.03
C PRO A 303 -4.41 8.13 -4.18
N GLU A 304 -4.80 9.38 -3.90
CA GLU A 304 -4.76 10.48 -4.88
C GLU A 304 -3.35 10.70 -5.45
N PHE A 305 -2.30 10.50 -4.64
CA PHE A 305 -0.91 10.64 -5.08
C PHE A 305 -0.56 9.75 -6.30
N HIS A 306 -1.06 8.51 -6.30
CA HIS A 306 -0.85 7.55 -7.38
C HIS A 306 -1.94 7.65 -8.45
N PHE A 307 -3.18 7.89 -8.04
CA PHE A 307 -4.35 7.88 -8.90
C PHE A 307 -5.16 9.16 -8.74
N PRO A 308 -4.66 10.33 -9.20
CA PRO A 308 -5.48 11.53 -9.16
C PRO A 308 -6.77 11.30 -9.93
N GLN A 309 -7.90 11.74 -9.39
CA GLN A 309 -9.23 11.53 -9.99
C GLN A 309 -9.26 11.88 -11.48
N ASP A 310 -8.61 12.97 -11.89
CA ASP A 310 -8.56 13.44 -13.29
C ASP A 310 -7.53 12.71 -14.17
N ASN A 311 -6.56 12.03 -13.56
CA ASN A 311 -5.41 11.45 -14.24
C ASN A 311 -5.18 9.98 -13.88
N CYS A 312 -6.27 9.22 -13.79
CA CYS A 312 -6.25 7.77 -13.72
C CYS A 312 -7.28 7.17 -14.68
N GLN A 313 -7.03 5.94 -15.11
CA GLN A 313 -7.91 5.16 -15.96
C GLN A 313 -8.44 3.97 -15.16
N VAL A 314 -9.76 3.83 -15.12
CA VAL A 314 -10.44 2.70 -14.47
C VAL A 314 -11.05 1.79 -15.54
N GLU A 315 -10.67 0.52 -15.51
CA GLU A 315 -11.19 -0.53 -16.38
C GLU A 315 -11.90 -1.58 -15.51
N VAL A 316 -13.19 -1.82 -15.76
CA VAL A 316 -13.97 -2.83 -15.05
C VAL A 316 -14.56 -3.81 -16.04
N SER A 317 -14.57 -5.09 -15.66
CA SER A 317 -15.22 -6.17 -16.42
C SER A 317 -16.73 -5.97 -16.61
N SER A 318 -17.41 -5.39 -15.62
CA SER A 318 -18.84 -5.10 -15.70
C SER A 318 -19.26 -3.98 -14.74
N GLY A 319 -20.50 -3.53 -14.91
CA GLY A 319 -21.14 -2.61 -13.99
C GLY A 319 -20.66 -1.17 -14.12
N LYS A 320 -20.78 -0.41 -13.03
CA LYS A 320 -20.40 1.01 -12.98
C LYS A 320 -19.45 1.30 -11.83
N TRP A 321 -18.68 2.37 -11.94
CA TRP A 321 -17.77 2.83 -10.90
C TRP A 321 -17.88 4.33 -10.68
N ALA A 322 -17.50 4.75 -9.48
CA ALA A 322 -17.38 6.15 -9.08
C ALA A 322 -16.13 6.35 -8.23
N ILE A 323 -15.37 7.41 -8.50
CA ILE A 323 -14.31 7.91 -7.63
C ILE A 323 -14.85 9.14 -6.90
N SER A 324 -14.75 9.13 -5.57
CA SER A 324 -15.17 10.25 -4.74
C SER A 324 -14.24 10.40 -3.55
N MET A 325 -14.21 11.60 -2.98
CA MET A 325 -13.65 11.83 -1.66
C MET A 325 -14.69 11.46 -0.61
N ASP A 326 -14.23 10.89 0.50
CA ASP A 326 -15.04 10.41 1.60
C ASP A 326 -14.43 10.94 2.92
N ASP A 327 -15.28 11.49 3.79
CA ASP A 327 -14.94 12.03 5.11
C ASP A 327 -15.56 11.25 6.28
N ASP A 328 -16.22 10.11 6.00
CA ASP A 328 -17.03 9.37 6.98
C ASP A 328 -16.23 8.87 8.21
N GLU A 329 -14.91 8.72 8.12
CA GLU A 329 -14.05 8.13 9.17
C GLU A 329 -12.80 8.94 9.54
N GLY A 330 -12.73 10.22 9.15
CA GLY A 330 -11.63 11.12 9.56
C GLY A 330 -11.08 11.99 8.43
N PRO A 331 -9.78 11.90 8.08
CA PRO A 331 -9.21 12.72 7.01
C PRO A 331 -9.85 12.37 5.67
N LEU A 332 -10.07 13.39 4.85
CA LEU A 332 -10.65 13.27 3.52
C LEU A 332 -9.82 12.30 2.65
N VAL A 333 -10.36 11.12 2.33
CA VAL A 333 -9.67 10.09 1.54
C VAL A 333 -10.39 9.81 0.24
N GLN A 334 -9.62 9.55 -0.82
CA GLN A 334 -10.18 9.16 -2.11
C GLN A 334 -10.50 7.66 -2.13
N LYS A 335 -11.72 7.31 -2.53
CA LYS A 335 -12.19 5.93 -2.66
C LYS A 335 -12.78 5.70 -4.05
N LEU A 336 -12.59 4.50 -4.56
CA LEU A 336 -13.29 3.97 -5.72
C LEU A 336 -14.41 3.03 -5.25
N LYS A 337 -15.65 3.33 -5.64
CA LYS A 337 -16.83 2.49 -5.45
C LYS A 337 -17.15 1.78 -6.76
N TRP A 338 -17.39 0.48 -6.70
CA TRP A 338 -17.64 -0.37 -7.87
C TRP A 338 -18.87 -1.28 -7.64
N TRP A 339 -19.85 -1.13 -8.52
CA TRP A 339 -21.06 -1.94 -8.58
C TRP A 339 -20.96 -2.94 -9.74
N HIS A 340 -20.36 -4.10 -9.50
CA HIS A 340 -20.10 -5.14 -10.52
C HIS A 340 -21.25 -6.15 -10.69
N GLY A 341 -21.16 -7.01 -11.71
CA GLY A 341 -22.03 -8.18 -11.87
C GLY A 341 -21.67 -9.34 -10.93
N ASP A 342 -22.30 -10.49 -11.15
CA ASP A 342 -22.01 -11.77 -10.49
C ASP A 342 -20.92 -12.56 -11.23
N GLY A 343 -20.47 -13.68 -10.65
CA GLY A 343 -19.39 -14.49 -11.21
C GLY A 343 -18.00 -13.87 -10.98
N GLU A 344 -17.04 -14.23 -11.82
CA GLU A 344 -15.69 -13.66 -11.76
C GLU A 344 -15.67 -12.26 -12.36
N GLN A 345 -15.14 -11.30 -11.60
CA GLN A 345 -15.08 -9.90 -11.96
C GLN A 345 -13.65 -9.37 -11.79
N THR A 346 -13.26 -8.45 -12.66
CA THR A 346 -11.97 -7.76 -12.65
C THR A 346 -12.14 -6.24 -12.62
N LEU A 347 -11.25 -5.60 -11.87
CA LEU A 347 -11.02 -4.17 -11.81
C LEU A 347 -9.52 -3.92 -12.02
N LYS A 348 -9.19 -3.00 -12.91
CA LYS A 348 -7.83 -2.48 -13.09
C LYS A 348 -7.88 -0.96 -13.04
N VAL A 349 -6.96 -0.36 -12.28
CA VAL A 349 -6.78 1.09 -12.25
C VAL A 349 -5.34 1.40 -12.62
N SER A 350 -5.14 2.21 -13.65
CA SER A 350 -3.82 2.71 -14.07
C SER A 350 -3.71 4.19 -13.69
N GLY A 351 -2.66 4.53 -12.95
CA GLY A 351 -2.40 5.86 -12.41
C GLY A 351 -1.21 6.54 -13.06
N LEU A 352 -0.65 7.51 -12.34
CA LEU A 352 0.52 8.27 -12.78
C LEU A 352 1.82 7.52 -12.51
N VAL A 353 2.57 7.24 -13.58
CA VAL A 353 3.93 6.70 -13.48
C VAL A 353 4.88 7.84 -13.11
N ARG A 354 5.39 7.82 -11.89
CA ARG A 354 6.30 8.82 -11.33
C ARG A 354 7.72 8.27 -11.27
N GLN A 355 8.71 9.15 -11.42
CA GLN A 355 10.03 8.85 -10.87
C GLN A 355 10.01 9.13 -9.37
N HIS A 356 10.50 8.19 -8.58
CA HIS A 356 10.51 8.28 -7.12
C HIS A 356 11.93 8.58 -6.63
N ASN A 357 12.05 9.19 -5.44
CA ASN A 357 13.34 9.42 -4.75
C ASN A 357 14.34 10.32 -5.49
N VAL A 358 13.86 11.34 -6.21
CA VAL A 358 14.72 12.34 -6.87
C VAL A 358 15.14 13.40 -5.84
N ALA A 359 16.41 13.80 -5.85
CA ALA A 359 16.97 14.78 -4.90
C ALA A 359 16.33 16.19 -5.04
N GLU A 360 16.32 16.96 -3.93
CA GLU A 360 15.84 18.35 -3.89
C GLU A 360 16.54 19.21 -4.97
N GLY A 361 15.74 19.94 -5.75
CA GLY A 361 16.19 20.73 -6.91
C GLY A 361 15.65 20.26 -8.27
N SER A 362 14.99 19.10 -8.31
CA SER A 362 14.36 18.51 -9.51
C SER A 362 12.84 18.63 -9.54
N GLU A 363 12.22 19.31 -8.57
CA GLU A 363 10.76 19.48 -8.49
C GLU A 363 10.19 20.23 -9.71
N GLU A 364 10.94 21.20 -10.26
CA GLU A 364 10.60 21.89 -11.51
C GLU A 364 10.64 20.94 -12.72
N ASP A 365 11.62 20.02 -12.77
CA ASP A 365 11.75 19.01 -13.82
C ASP A 365 10.66 17.93 -13.72
N MET A 366 10.23 17.57 -12.51
CA MET A 366 9.09 16.66 -12.31
C MET A 366 7.77 17.30 -12.76
N GLY A 367 7.52 18.56 -12.39
CA GLY A 367 6.35 19.31 -12.86
C GLY A 367 6.32 19.43 -14.39
N TYR A 368 7.49 19.64 -15.01
CA TYR A 368 7.64 19.69 -16.46
C TYR A 368 7.40 18.32 -17.12
N LEU A 369 7.96 17.23 -16.59
CA LEU A 369 7.75 15.87 -17.11
C LEU A 369 6.30 15.40 -16.97
N GLU A 370 5.64 15.71 -15.86
CA GLU A 370 4.21 15.46 -15.67
C GLU A 370 3.38 16.24 -16.69
N GLN A 371 3.75 17.49 -16.98
CA GLN A 371 3.09 18.30 -17.98
C GLN A 371 3.33 17.76 -19.40
N CYS A 372 4.53 17.26 -19.71
CA CYS A 372 4.82 16.57 -20.96
C CYS A 372 4.00 15.28 -21.12
N GLN A 373 3.91 14.45 -20.07
CA GLN A 373 3.11 13.22 -20.10
C GLN A 373 1.61 13.50 -20.30
N LYS A 374 1.07 14.56 -19.64
CA LYS A 374 -0.30 15.04 -19.89
C LYS A 374 -0.53 15.42 -21.36
N ASN A 375 0.45 16.10 -21.97
CA ASN A 375 0.37 16.49 -23.37
C ASN A 375 0.46 15.30 -24.34
N TYR A 376 1.22 14.26 -24.01
CA TYR A 376 1.29 13.03 -24.82
C TYR A 376 0.03 12.16 -24.69
N ALA A 377 -0.59 12.06 -23.51
CA ALA A 377 -1.84 11.32 -23.31
C ALA A 377 -3.02 11.94 -24.07
N ASN A 378 -3.01 13.28 -24.25
CA ASN A 378 -4.01 14.00 -25.06
C ASN A 378 -3.72 13.98 -26.56
N CYS A 379 -2.53 13.53 -26.99
CA CYS A 379 -2.15 13.37 -28.39
C CYS A 379 -2.31 11.91 -28.82
N SER A 380 -3.55 11.40 -28.82
CA SER A 380 -3.89 10.30 -29.72
C SER A 380 -4.12 10.89 -31.12
N VAL A 381 -3.15 10.66 -32.00
CA VAL A 381 -3.24 11.05 -33.42
C VAL A 381 -4.39 10.28 -34.06
N MET A 382 -5.23 11.00 -34.82
CA MET A 382 -6.33 10.50 -35.66
C MET A 382 -5.95 9.31 -36.56
#